data_AF-A0A8T7KSJ4-F1
#
_entry.id   AF-A0A8T7KSJ4-F1
#
_cell.length_a   1.000
_cell.length_b   1.000
_cell.length_c   1.000
_cell.angle_alpha   90.00
_cell.angle_beta   90.00
_cell.angle_gamma   90.00
#
_symmetry.space_group_name_H-M   'P 1'
#
loop_
_entity.id
_entity.type
_entity.pdbx_description
1 polymer ?
#
loop_
_entity_poly.entity_id
_entity_poly.type
_entity_poly.pdbx_seq_one_letter_code
_entity_poly.pdbx_strand_id
1 'polypeptide(L)'
;MNQHKAGSPSPTQPRKDHRNSHKVSQRGLLSLAMLLISMGGLGIAALGGVKIVFDILREKPDSSISIVFVQIIVIGLAYVVGWFTAMVAIRVYGNLVLPILIKLSAWACLVAVCYLYVEILKRMYAQPDELTRFIKYLVVMAGGLAALVGLHLIIEDHDLRPFSIPILLISLVQLGLIVFRYVFDTEGVKPGFLWKDLVFFFSMITVSVAMLAHWGILEPFRTRLTNYFDRNSTSIRTQD
;
A
#
# COMPACT_ATOMS: atom_id res chain seq x y z
N MET A 1 -27.13 -68.45 -21.88
CA MET A 1 -25.74 -68.40 -22.37
C MET A 1 -25.53 -67.06 -23.08
N ASN A 2 -24.67 -66.19 -22.50
CA ASN A 2 -23.60 -65.40 -23.15
C ASN A 2 -23.97 -64.46 -24.35
N GLN A 3 -23.59 -63.17 -24.47
CA GLN A 3 -22.62 -62.28 -23.79
C GLN A 3 -22.94 -60.77 -24.04
N HIS A 4 -22.40 -59.91 -23.17
CA HIS A 4 -22.21 -58.46 -23.33
C HIS A 4 -21.29 -58.06 -24.52
N LYS A 5 -21.49 -56.85 -25.08
CA LYS A 5 -20.46 -55.84 -25.49
C LYS A 5 -21.16 -54.58 -26.06
N ALA A 6 -21.23 -53.46 -25.36
CA ALA A 6 -20.18 -52.45 -25.06
C ALA A 6 -19.93 -51.46 -26.21
N GLY A 7 -20.50 -50.26 -26.05
CA GLY A 7 -19.80 -48.96 -26.14
C GLY A 7 -19.15 -48.56 -27.47
N SER A 8 -19.81 -47.64 -28.16
CA SER A 8 -19.25 -46.83 -29.24
C SER A 8 -18.12 -45.91 -28.73
N PRO A 9 -16.93 -45.88 -29.35
CA PRO A 9 -16.03 -44.74 -29.25
C PRO A 9 -16.19 -43.86 -30.49
N SER A 10 -16.66 -42.63 -30.26
CA SER A 10 -16.56 -41.55 -31.26
C SER A 10 -15.08 -41.21 -31.44
N PRO A 11 -14.52 -41.21 -32.67
CA PRO A 11 -13.12 -40.87 -32.88
C PRO A 11 -12.94 -39.36 -32.68
N THR A 12 -12.29 -38.99 -31.58
CA THR A 12 -11.77 -37.65 -31.34
C THR A 12 -10.86 -37.26 -32.50
N GLN A 13 -11.33 -36.37 -33.38
CA GLN A 13 -10.47 -35.76 -34.39
C GLN A 13 -9.36 -34.96 -33.70
N PRO A 14 -8.07 -35.26 -33.93
CA PRO A 14 -7.00 -34.34 -33.57
C PRO A 14 -6.94 -33.28 -34.64
N ARG A 15 -7.53 -32.10 -34.41
CA ARG A 15 -7.23 -30.94 -35.25
C ARG A 15 -5.82 -30.45 -34.92
N LYS A 16 -4.85 -31.06 -35.58
CA LYS A 16 -3.53 -30.47 -35.79
C LYS A 16 -3.70 -29.27 -36.71
N ASP A 17 -3.56 -28.07 -36.17
CA ASP A 17 -3.12 -26.91 -36.95
C ASP A 17 -1.80 -26.42 -36.34
N HIS A 18 -0.70 -27.06 -36.77
CA HIS A 18 0.61 -26.44 -36.75
C HIS A 18 0.66 -25.42 -37.88
N ARG A 19 0.48 -24.14 -37.55
CA ARG A 19 1.01 -23.03 -38.34
C ARG A 19 1.81 -22.11 -37.43
N ASN A 20 3.11 -22.12 -37.66
CA ASN A 20 4.06 -21.14 -37.17
C ASN A 20 3.49 -19.73 -37.29
N SER A 21 3.26 -19.11 -36.15
CA SER A 21 3.50 -17.69 -36.02
C SER A 21 4.07 -17.47 -34.64
N HIS A 22 5.29 -16.95 -34.59
CA HIS A 22 5.93 -16.35 -33.44
C HIS A 22 5.17 -15.09 -32.98
N LYS A 23 3.82 -15.13 -33.00
CA LYS A 23 2.96 -14.12 -32.42
C LYS A 23 3.01 -14.34 -30.93
N VAL A 24 3.95 -13.67 -30.29
CA VAL A 24 3.89 -13.41 -28.85
C VAL A 24 2.44 -13.03 -28.56
N SER A 25 1.78 -13.77 -27.65
CA SER A 25 0.41 -13.46 -27.27
C SER A 25 0.35 -11.99 -26.91
N GLN A 26 -0.35 -11.19 -27.72
CA GLN A 26 -0.42 -9.73 -27.57
C GLN A 26 -0.92 -9.37 -26.17
N ARG A 27 -1.81 -10.22 -25.61
CA ARG A 27 -2.28 -10.17 -24.22
C ARG A 27 -1.16 -10.43 -23.20
N GLY A 28 -0.30 -11.42 -23.43
CA GLY A 28 0.84 -11.72 -22.56
C GLY A 28 1.89 -10.61 -22.55
N LEU A 29 2.21 -10.05 -23.71
CA LEU A 29 3.14 -8.92 -23.84
C LEU A 29 2.58 -7.67 -23.15
N LEU A 30 1.29 -7.39 -23.32
CA LEU A 30 0.62 -6.25 -22.70
C LEU A 30 0.53 -6.41 -21.18
N SER A 31 0.25 -7.61 -20.68
CA SER A 31 0.28 -7.91 -19.23
C SER A 31 1.67 -7.70 -18.63
N LEU A 32 2.73 -8.10 -19.34
CA LEU A 32 4.12 -7.86 -18.92
C LEU A 32 4.46 -6.37 -18.92
N ALA A 33 4.07 -5.62 -19.96
CA ALA A 33 4.29 -4.18 -20.02
C ALA A 33 3.58 -3.46 -18.87
N MET A 34 2.33 -3.81 -18.59
CA MET A 34 1.56 -3.24 -17.47
C MET A 34 2.18 -3.60 -16.12
N LEU A 35 2.73 -4.81 -15.96
CA LEU A 35 3.50 -5.17 -14.77
C LEU A 35 4.73 -4.28 -14.60
N LEU A 36 5.53 -4.09 -15.65
CA LEU A 36 6.74 -3.26 -15.58
C LEU A 36 6.41 -1.80 -15.29
N ILE A 37 5.37 -1.24 -15.92
CA ILE A 37 4.92 0.13 -15.70
C ILE A 37 4.39 0.28 -14.26
N SER A 38 3.58 -0.66 -13.79
CA SER A 38 3.07 -0.66 -12.42
C SER A 38 4.20 -0.70 -11.41
N MET A 39 5.13 -1.65 -11.57
CA MET A 39 6.19 -1.88 -10.61
C MET A 39 7.23 -0.75 -10.64
N GLY A 40 7.52 -0.22 -11.84
CA GLY A 40 8.34 0.96 -12.02
C GLY A 40 7.73 2.19 -11.34
N GLY A 41 6.43 2.46 -11.56
CA GLY A 41 5.74 3.60 -10.96
C GLY A 41 5.69 3.53 -9.43
N LEU A 42 5.28 2.37 -8.89
CA LEU A 42 5.27 2.14 -7.44
C LEU A 42 6.69 2.17 -6.84
N GLY A 43 7.70 1.66 -7.54
CA GLY A 43 9.10 1.70 -7.12
C GLY A 43 9.67 3.12 -7.08
N ILE A 44 9.42 3.93 -8.11
CA ILE A 44 9.79 5.35 -8.12
C ILE A 44 9.12 6.09 -6.96
N ALA A 45 7.83 5.84 -6.73
CA ALA A 45 7.11 6.43 -5.61
C ALA A 45 7.71 6.02 -4.25
N ALA A 46 8.08 4.75 -4.09
CA ALA A 46 8.71 4.25 -2.87
C ALA A 46 10.07 4.90 -2.62
N LEU A 47 10.95 4.95 -3.63
CA LEU A 47 12.27 5.57 -3.52
C LEU A 47 12.17 7.08 -3.26
N GLY A 48 11.23 7.76 -3.92
CA GLY A 48 10.93 9.17 -3.66
C GLY A 48 10.44 9.39 -2.23
N GLY A 49 9.54 8.53 -1.73
CA GLY A 49 9.02 8.60 -0.37
C GLY A 49 10.10 8.43 0.68
N VAL A 50 10.98 7.43 0.49
CA VAL A 50 12.16 7.20 1.35
C VAL A 50 13.06 8.44 1.38
N LYS A 51 13.31 9.07 0.22
CA LYS A 51 14.11 10.31 0.16
C LYS A 51 13.48 11.45 0.97
N ILE A 52 12.19 11.71 0.82
CA ILE A 52 11.50 12.76 1.60
C ILE A 52 11.62 12.48 3.10
N VAL A 53 11.36 11.23 3.51
CA VAL A 53 11.49 10.81 4.90
C VAL A 53 12.89 11.15 5.42
N PHE A 54 13.94 10.73 4.71
CA PHE A 54 15.32 11.03 5.10
C PHE A 54 15.63 12.52 5.15
N ASP A 55 15.15 13.31 4.18
CA ASP A 55 15.39 14.75 4.14
C ASP A 55 14.71 15.48 5.30
N ILE A 56 13.49 15.06 5.69
CA ILE A 56 12.78 15.60 6.86
C ILE A 56 13.47 15.18 8.16
N LEU A 57 13.89 13.93 8.28
CA LEU A 57 14.56 13.43 9.48
C LEU A 57 15.98 14.01 9.62
N ARG A 58 16.66 14.39 8.55
CA ARG A 58 17.99 15.03 8.63
C ARG A 58 17.95 16.54 8.82
N GLU A 59 16.77 17.12 8.97
CA GLU A 59 16.58 18.56 9.18
C GLU A 59 17.33 19.42 8.15
N LYS A 60 17.31 19.01 6.87
CA LYS A 60 17.97 19.80 5.83
C LYS A 60 17.33 21.20 5.74
N PRO A 61 18.14 22.27 5.65
CA PRO A 61 17.66 23.66 5.63
C PRO A 61 16.71 23.95 4.44
N ASP A 62 16.86 23.23 3.33
CA ASP A 62 16.01 23.40 2.14
C ASP A 62 14.64 22.72 2.23
N SER A 63 14.30 22.10 3.37
CA SER A 63 13.01 21.41 3.56
C SER A 63 11.87 22.39 3.88
N SER A 64 11.65 23.42 3.05
CA SER A 64 10.46 24.26 3.20
C SER A 64 9.19 23.41 3.04
N ILE A 65 8.12 23.75 3.77
CA ILE A 65 6.83 23.04 3.68
C ILE A 65 6.37 22.98 2.21
N SER A 66 6.53 24.08 1.47
CA SER A 66 6.14 24.18 0.06
C SER A 66 6.88 23.16 -0.82
N ILE A 67 8.19 22.98 -0.62
CA ILE A 67 8.98 21.98 -1.37
C ILE A 67 8.52 20.57 -1.03
N VAL A 68 8.27 20.27 0.24
CA VAL A 68 7.76 18.96 0.67
C VAL A 68 6.41 18.66 0.02
N PHE A 69 5.49 19.63 -0.04
CA PHE A 69 4.21 19.47 -0.73
C PHE A 69 4.37 19.16 -2.22
N VAL A 70 5.24 19.88 -2.93
CA VAL A 70 5.50 19.61 -4.36
C VAL A 70 6.04 18.19 -4.55
N GLN A 71 6.99 17.76 -3.71
CA GLN A 71 7.53 16.42 -3.79
C GLN A 71 6.47 15.34 -3.53
N ILE A 72 5.57 15.56 -2.56
CA ILE A 72 4.44 14.66 -2.27
C ILE A 72 3.51 14.55 -3.49
N ILE A 73 3.21 15.65 -4.17
CA ILE A 73 2.35 15.63 -5.37
C ILE A 73 2.99 14.79 -6.48
N VAL A 74 4.28 14.99 -6.74
CA VAL A 74 5.00 14.26 -7.79
C VAL A 74 5.10 12.77 -7.47
N ILE A 75 5.40 12.41 -6.22
CA ILE A 75 5.42 11.01 -5.76
C ILE A 75 4.02 10.41 -5.81
N GLY A 76 3.00 11.17 -5.40
CA GLY A 76 1.60 10.76 -5.44
C GLY A 76 1.16 10.46 -6.87
N LEU A 77 1.58 11.27 -7.84
CA LEU A 77 1.29 11.02 -9.26
C LEU A 77 1.94 9.71 -9.74
N ALA A 78 3.22 9.48 -9.43
CA ALA A 78 3.90 8.23 -9.75
C ALA A 78 3.21 7.02 -9.10
N TYR A 79 2.79 7.17 -7.84
CA TYR A 79 2.07 6.14 -7.10
C TYR A 79 0.71 5.84 -7.75
N VAL A 80 -0.09 6.86 -8.08
CA VAL A 80 -1.42 6.68 -8.68
C VAL A 80 -1.33 6.03 -10.06
N VAL A 81 -0.35 6.41 -10.88
CA VAL A 81 -0.11 5.76 -12.18
C VAL A 81 0.25 4.29 -11.99
N GLY A 82 1.18 4.00 -11.08
CA GLY A 82 1.58 2.62 -10.76
C GLY A 82 0.43 1.78 -10.19
N TRP A 83 -0.37 2.38 -9.30
CA TRP A 83 -1.53 1.78 -8.63
C TRP A 83 -2.66 1.47 -9.63
N PHE A 84 -3.02 2.42 -10.50
CA PHE A 84 -4.07 2.20 -11.50
C PHE A 84 -3.67 1.13 -12.51
N THR A 85 -2.42 1.19 -12.99
CA THR A 85 -1.86 0.18 -13.89
C THR A 85 -1.88 -1.20 -13.23
N ALA A 86 -1.59 -1.28 -11.93
CA ALA A 86 -1.64 -2.53 -11.18
C ALA A 86 -3.04 -3.14 -11.13
N MET A 87 -4.05 -2.31 -10.85
CA MET A 87 -5.44 -2.76 -10.84
C MET A 87 -5.87 -3.32 -12.19
N VAL A 88 -5.52 -2.62 -13.28
CA VAL A 88 -5.84 -3.09 -14.64
C VAL A 88 -5.12 -4.40 -14.95
N ALA A 89 -3.83 -4.51 -14.62
CA ALA A 89 -3.04 -5.71 -14.84
C ALA A 89 -3.61 -6.94 -14.11
N ILE A 90 -4.06 -6.78 -12.88
CA ILE A 90 -4.62 -7.87 -12.07
C ILE A 90 -6.03 -8.21 -12.54
N ARG A 91 -6.93 -7.22 -12.64
CA ARG A 91 -8.36 -7.46 -12.88
C ARG A 91 -8.69 -7.75 -14.34
N VAL A 92 -8.03 -7.09 -15.29
CA VAL A 92 -8.34 -7.25 -16.72
C VAL A 92 -7.51 -8.37 -17.34
N TYR A 93 -6.20 -8.39 -17.08
CA TYR A 93 -5.28 -9.35 -17.70
C TYR A 93 -5.01 -10.59 -16.86
N GLY A 94 -5.53 -10.66 -15.62
CA GLY A 94 -5.37 -11.83 -14.76
C GLY A 94 -3.91 -12.11 -14.39
N ASN A 95 -3.08 -11.07 -14.22
CA ASN A 95 -1.66 -11.26 -13.91
C ASN A 95 -1.48 -11.93 -12.54
N LEU A 96 -0.86 -13.11 -12.50
CA LEU A 96 -0.64 -13.87 -11.26
C LEU A 96 0.58 -13.40 -10.45
N VAL A 97 1.57 -12.77 -11.09
CA VAL A 97 2.81 -12.34 -10.43
C VAL A 97 2.60 -11.05 -9.65
N LEU A 98 1.82 -10.12 -10.20
CA LEU A 98 1.63 -8.80 -9.61
C LEU A 98 1.02 -8.83 -8.20
N PRO A 99 -0.01 -9.65 -7.89
CA PRO A 99 -0.54 -9.76 -6.53
C PRO A 99 0.52 -10.20 -5.51
N ILE A 100 1.45 -11.08 -5.91
CA ILE A 100 2.54 -11.54 -5.04
C ILE A 100 3.50 -10.38 -4.75
N LEU A 101 3.89 -9.63 -5.78
CA LEU A 101 4.79 -8.47 -5.63
C LEU A 101 4.17 -7.37 -4.77
N ILE A 102 2.87 -7.11 -4.90
CA ILE A 102 2.17 -6.11 -4.10
C ILE A 102 2.07 -6.56 -2.64
N LYS A 103 1.81 -7.85 -2.35
CA LYS A 103 1.84 -8.37 -0.98
C LYS A 103 3.19 -8.14 -0.32
N LEU A 104 4.28 -8.47 -1.03
CA LEU A 104 5.65 -8.23 -0.55
C LEU A 104 5.92 -6.74 -0.33
N SER A 105 5.49 -5.89 -1.27
CA SER A 105 5.64 -4.44 -1.17
C SER A 105 4.83 -3.86 0.00
N ALA A 106 3.67 -4.43 0.30
CA ALA A 106 2.84 -4.01 1.43
C ALA A 106 3.50 -4.33 2.78
N TRP A 107 4.14 -5.51 2.91
CA TRP A 107 4.96 -5.84 4.08
C TRP A 107 6.18 -4.92 4.20
N ALA A 108 6.87 -4.64 3.09
CA ALA A 108 7.99 -3.70 3.09
C ALA A 108 7.55 -2.28 3.51
N CYS A 109 6.38 -1.83 3.01
CA CYS A 109 5.77 -0.56 3.38
C CYS A 109 5.41 -0.53 4.87
N LEU A 110 4.86 -1.61 5.42
CA LEU A 110 4.58 -1.73 6.86
C LEU A 110 5.85 -1.57 7.70
N VAL A 111 6.94 -2.27 7.33
CA VAL A 111 8.23 -2.14 8.03
C VAL A 111 8.73 -0.69 7.98
N ALA A 112 8.63 -0.03 6.81
CA ALA A 112 9.02 1.36 6.66
C ALA A 112 8.17 2.32 7.52
N VAL A 113 6.86 2.12 7.58
CA VAL A 113 5.95 2.91 8.43
C VAL A 113 6.26 2.69 9.91
N CYS A 114 6.51 1.45 10.35
CA CYS A 114 6.91 1.15 11.72
C CYS A 114 8.25 1.81 12.09
N TYR A 115 9.24 1.74 11.20
CA TYR A 115 10.52 2.43 11.40
C TYR A 115 10.34 3.94 11.52
N LEU A 116 9.58 4.53 10.60
CA LEU A 116 9.25 5.95 10.61
C LEU A 116 8.54 6.35 11.91
N TYR A 117 7.62 5.52 12.40
CA TYR A 117 6.90 5.76 13.65
C TYR A 117 7.88 5.87 14.81
N VAL A 118 8.72 4.85 15.00
CA VAL A 118 9.72 4.85 16.09
C VAL A 118 10.66 6.06 16.00
N GLU A 119 11.09 6.42 14.79
CA GLU A 119 11.99 7.55 14.59
C GLU A 119 11.32 8.90 14.86
N ILE A 120 10.03 9.07 14.51
CA ILE A 120 9.24 10.24 14.91
C ILE A 120 9.09 10.30 16.42
N LEU A 121 8.84 9.17 17.10
CA LEU A 121 8.72 9.12 18.55
C LEU A 121 9.99 9.60 19.25
N LYS A 122 11.17 9.13 18.81
CA LYS A 122 12.45 9.60 19.37
C LYS A 122 12.61 11.11 19.26
N ARG A 123 12.18 11.69 18.12
CA ARG A 123 12.27 13.14 17.86
C ARG A 123 11.24 13.93 18.63
N MET A 124 10.03 13.41 18.78
CA MET A 124 9.01 14.01 19.63
C MET A 124 9.39 13.93 21.12
N TYR A 125 10.13 12.89 21.51
CA TYR A 125 10.65 12.78 22.87
C TYR A 125 11.60 13.94 23.22
N ALA A 126 12.40 14.41 22.25
CA ALA A 126 13.30 15.57 22.41
C ALA A 126 12.59 16.94 22.46
N GLN A 127 11.25 16.99 22.39
CA GLN A 127 10.42 18.20 22.52
C GLN A 127 10.86 19.41 21.65
N PRO A 128 10.96 19.26 20.32
CA PRO A 128 11.26 20.39 19.43
C PRO A 128 10.11 21.40 19.44
N ASP A 129 10.43 22.67 19.69
CA ASP A 129 9.38 23.70 19.84
C ASP A 129 8.65 24.03 18.53
N GLU A 130 9.29 23.77 17.38
CA GLU A 130 8.75 24.14 16.08
C GLU A 130 7.51 23.32 15.66
N LEU A 131 6.37 24.00 15.51
CA LEU A 131 5.14 23.43 14.96
C LEU A 131 5.34 22.88 13.55
N THR A 132 6.16 23.54 12.74
CA THR A 132 6.49 23.14 11.37
C THR A 132 7.06 21.72 11.30
N ARG A 133 7.93 21.34 12.24
CA ARG A 133 8.51 19.99 12.28
C ARG A 133 7.44 18.95 12.61
N PHE A 134 6.55 19.27 13.54
CA PHE A 134 5.42 18.41 13.89
C PHE A 134 4.47 18.17 12.70
N ILE A 135 4.12 19.20 11.95
CA ILE A 135 3.29 19.06 10.74
C ILE A 135 3.99 18.20 9.68
N LYS A 136 5.30 18.35 9.48
CA LYS A 136 6.07 17.48 8.57
C LYS A 136 5.98 16.01 8.98
N TYR A 137 6.10 15.71 10.27
CA TYR A 137 5.96 14.34 10.79
C TYR A 137 4.57 13.77 10.53
N LEU A 138 3.52 14.54 10.79
CA LEU A 138 2.14 14.12 10.51
C LEU A 138 1.92 13.84 9.02
N VAL A 139 2.35 14.74 8.14
CA VAL A 139 2.15 14.61 6.70
C VAL A 139 2.87 13.38 6.14
N VAL A 140 4.13 13.16 6.54
CA VAL A 140 4.90 12.00 6.06
C VAL A 140 4.36 10.68 6.62
N MET A 141 3.95 10.66 7.89
CA MET A 141 3.29 9.49 8.47
C MET A 141 1.97 9.18 7.76
N ALA A 142 1.13 10.20 7.54
CA ALA A 142 -0.12 10.05 6.80
C ALA A 142 0.11 9.56 5.37
N GLY A 143 1.14 10.06 4.68
CA GLY A 143 1.53 9.58 3.35
C GLY A 143 1.94 8.10 3.34
N GLY A 144 2.73 7.66 4.32
CA GLY A 144 3.12 6.26 4.48
C GLY A 144 1.91 5.34 4.73
N LEU A 145 1.01 5.74 5.63
CA LEU A 145 -0.22 5.01 5.93
C LEU A 145 -1.16 4.96 4.72
N ALA A 146 -1.32 6.07 4.00
CA ALA A 146 -2.12 6.13 2.79
C ALA A 146 -1.57 5.21 1.69
N ALA A 147 -0.25 5.14 1.53
CA ALA A 147 0.39 4.22 0.60
C ALA A 147 0.15 2.75 0.99
N LEU A 148 0.20 2.42 2.28
CA LEU A 148 -0.09 1.08 2.79
C LEU A 148 -1.55 0.67 2.52
N VAL A 149 -2.49 1.56 2.83
CA VAL A 149 -3.92 1.36 2.54
C VAL A 149 -4.18 1.25 1.04
N GLY A 150 -3.52 2.08 0.22
CA GLY A 150 -3.65 2.02 -1.23
C GLY A 150 -3.17 0.69 -1.81
N LEU A 151 -2.06 0.13 -1.31
CA LEU A 151 -1.56 -1.19 -1.72
C LEU A 151 -2.56 -2.30 -1.37
N HIS A 152 -3.20 -2.19 -0.20
CA HIS A 152 -4.26 -3.12 0.19
C HIS A 152 -5.47 -3.09 -0.74
N LEU A 153 -5.85 -1.92 -1.27
CA LEU A 153 -6.98 -1.79 -2.20
C LEU A 153 -6.75 -2.47 -3.56
N ILE A 154 -5.51 -2.78 -3.93
CA ILE A 154 -5.19 -3.43 -5.21
C ILE A 154 -5.51 -4.94 -5.16
N ILE A 155 -5.27 -5.59 -4.02
CA ILE A 155 -5.38 -7.04 -3.89
C ILE A 155 -6.75 -7.43 -3.34
N GLU A 156 -7.40 -8.37 -4.01
CA GLU A 156 -8.63 -9.01 -3.52
C GLU A 156 -8.31 -9.90 -2.30
N ASP A 157 -9.11 -9.76 -1.24
CA ASP A 157 -9.01 -10.52 0.01
C ASP A 157 -7.69 -10.40 0.79
N HIS A 158 -6.96 -9.30 0.61
CA HIS A 158 -5.86 -8.99 1.51
C HIS A 158 -6.41 -8.61 2.90
N ASP A 159 -5.81 -9.07 3.98
CA ASP A 159 -6.25 -8.73 5.35
C ASP A 159 -5.28 -7.73 5.97
N LEU A 160 -5.80 -6.59 6.43
CA LEU A 160 -5.02 -5.56 7.14
C LEU A 160 -4.84 -5.87 8.64
N ARG A 161 -5.60 -6.83 9.18
CA ARG A 161 -5.54 -7.16 10.62
C ARG A 161 -4.13 -7.49 11.10
N PRO A 162 -3.33 -8.32 10.40
CA PRO A 162 -1.96 -8.60 10.82
C PRO A 162 -1.06 -7.34 10.84
N PHE A 163 -1.37 -6.35 10.00
CA PHE A 163 -0.57 -5.12 9.88
C PHE A 163 -0.89 -4.13 11.02
N SER A 164 -2.07 -4.23 11.62
CA SER A 164 -2.43 -3.42 12.78
C SER A 164 -1.62 -3.77 14.04
N ILE A 165 -1.22 -5.04 14.20
CA ILE A 165 -0.52 -5.55 15.40
C ILE A 165 0.77 -4.77 15.69
N PRO A 166 1.73 -4.63 14.75
CA PRO A 166 2.97 -3.90 15.03
C PRO A 166 2.72 -2.41 15.29
N ILE A 167 1.74 -1.78 14.63
CA ILE A 167 1.43 -0.36 14.83
C ILE A 167 0.79 -0.15 16.22
N LEU A 168 -0.10 -1.05 16.65
CA LEU A 168 -0.67 -1.04 18.01
C LEU A 168 0.41 -1.24 19.08
N LEU A 169 1.37 -2.13 18.84
CA LEU A 169 2.47 -2.37 19.77
C LEU A 169 3.32 -1.10 19.94
N ILE A 170 3.66 -0.40 18.86
CA ILE A 170 4.37 0.89 18.93
C ILE A 170 3.51 1.95 19.61
N SER A 171 2.20 1.97 19.37
CA SER A 171 1.27 2.89 20.02
C SER A 171 1.21 2.67 21.54
N LEU A 172 1.26 1.41 21.99
CA LEU A 172 1.34 1.07 23.41
C LEU A 172 2.65 1.57 24.03
N VAL A 173 3.77 1.42 23.32
CA VAL A 173 5.07 2.00 23.74
C VAL A 173 4.98 3.52 23.81
N GLN A 174 4.37 4.19 22.82
CA GLN A 174 4.15 5.63 22.84
C GLN A 174 3.35 6.07 24.06
N LEU A 175 2.26 5.37 24.38
CA LEU A 175 1.47 5.66 25.57
C LEU A 175 2.32 5.55 26.84
N GLY A 176 3.12 4.49 26.95
CA GLY A 176 4.08 4.30 28.03
C GLY A 176 5.07 5.46 28.13
N LEU A 177 5.63 5.93 27.00
CA LEU A 177 6.54 7.08 26.95
C LEU A 177 5.87 8.39 27.36
N ILE A 178 4.60 8.60 26.97
CA ILE A 178 3.82 9.77 27.40
C ILE A 178 3.63 9.74 28.91
N VAL A 179 3.17 8.61 29.46
CA VAL A 179 2.98 8.46 30.91
C VAL A 179 4.30 8.64 31.65
N PHE A 180 5.36 7.97 31.22
CA PHE A 180 6.70 8.10 31.82
C PHE A 180 7.14 9.55 31.87
N ARG A 181 7.09 10.25 30.74
CA ARG A 181 7.55 11.63 30.63
C ARG A 181 6.72 12.62 31.45
N TYR A 182 5.39 12.53 31.41
CA TYR A 182 4.54 13.54 32.06
C TYR A 182 4.24 13.25 33.53
N VAL A 183 4.44 12.01 34.00
CA VAL A 183 4.16 11.61 35.39
C VAL A 183 5.44 11.36 36.19
N PHE A 184 6.46 10.75 35.58
CA PHE A 184 7.66 10.31 36.31
C PHE A 184 8.87 11.23 36.06
N ASP A 185 9.09 11.64 34.81
CA ASP A 185 10.25 12.45 34.40
C ASP A 185 9.86 13.92 34.21
N THR A 186 9.47 14.57 35.31
CA THR A 186 8.92 15.95 35.28
C THR A 186 9.98 17.04 35.08
N GLU A 187 11.27 16.69 35.03
CA GLU A 187 12.36 17.64 34.86
C GLU A 187 12.45 18.11 33.40
N GLY A 188 12.28 19.41 33.16
CA GLY A 188 12.41 19.99 31.81
C GLY A 188 11.23 19.73 30.86
N VAL A 189 10.13 19.15 31.34
CA VAL A 189 8.94 18.89 30.53
C VAL A 189 8.23 20.18 30.15
N LYS A 190 8.00 20.37 28.85
CA LYS A 190 7.14 21.44 28.34
C LYS A 190 5.67 21.00 28.34
N PRO A 191 4.79 21.56 29.20
CA PRO A 191 3.39 21.13 29.27
C PRO A 191 2.64 21.33 27.94
N GLY A 192 2.98 22.40 27.22
CA GLY A 192 2.41 22.71 25.90
C GLY A 192 2.77 21.70 24.80
N PHE A 193 3.70 20.77 25.03
CA PHE A 193 4.03 19.73 24.07
C PHE A 193 3.05 18.55 24.12
N LEU A 194 2.31 18.38 25.22
CA LEU A 194 1.42 17.23 25.46
C LEU A 194 0.38 17.07 24.34
N TRP A 195 -0.18 18.17 23.84
CA TRP A 195 -1.19 18.10 22.78
C TRP A 195 -0.62 17.48 21.49
N LYS A 196 0.66 17.73 21.17
CA LYS A 196 1.32 17.16 19.99
C LYS A 196 1.42 15.64 20.13
N ASP A 197 1.81 15.15 21.30
CA ASP A 197 1.87 13.72 21.60
C ASP A 197 0.49 13.06 21.54
N LEU A 198 -0.52 13.72 22.12
CA LEU A 198 -1.89 13.21 22.11
C LEU A 198 -2.45 13.14 20.70
N VAL A 199 -2.29 14.20 19.89
CA VAL A 199 -2.77 14.19 18.50
C VAL A 199 -2.08 13.09 17.70
N PHE A 200 -0.76 12.94 17.84
CA PHE A 200 -0.04 11.88 17.15
C PHE A 200 -0.51 10.50 17.64
N PHE A 201 -0.61 10.28 18.95
CA PHE A 201 -1.07 9.03 19.55
C PHE A 201 -2.49 8.66 19.09
N PHE A 202 -3.46 9.58 19.22
CA PHE A 202 -4.83 9.32 18.81
C PHE A 202 -4.93 9.05 17.32
N SER A 203 -4.17 9.77 16.48
CA SER A 203 -4.17 9.51 15.03
C SER A 203 -3.70 8.09 14.72
N MET A 204 -2.62 7.62 15.36
CA MET A 204 -2.08 6.29 15.14
C MET A 204 -2.99 5.20 15.69
N ILE A 205 -3.60 5.41 16.86
CA ILE A 205 -4.59 4.50 17.44
C ILE A 205 -5.82 4.40 16.55
N THR A 206 -6.38 5.52 16.07
CA THR A 206 -7.55 5.52 15.19
C THR A 206 -7.29 4.71 13.93
N VAL A 207 -6.15 4.93 13.26
CA VAL A 207 -5.79 4.16 12.06
C VAL A 207 -5.59 2.68 12.38
N SER A 208 -4.87 2.36 13.46
CA SER A 208 -4.58 0.99 13.84
C SER A 208 -5.83 0.20 14.23
N VAL A 209 -6.73 0.83 15.00
CA VAL A 209 -8.03 0.25 15.36
C VAL A 209 -8.91 0.11 14.13
N ALA A 210 -8.92 1.07 13.20
CA ALA A 210 -9.66 0.93 11.94
C ALA A 210 -9.15 -0.25 11.10
N MET A 211 -7.84 -0.46 11.04
CA MET A 211 -7.22 -1.63 10.39
C MET A 211 -7.56 -2.94 11.12
N LEU A 212 -7.54 -2.95 12.46
CA LEU A 212 -7.84 -4.13 13.29
C LEU A 212 -9.32 -4.51 13.24
N ALA A 213 -10.21 -3.53 13.33
CA ALA A 213 -11.66 -3.71 13.25
C ALA A 213 -12.10 -4.21 11.88
N HIS A 214 -11.17 -4.32 10.93
CA HIS A 214 -11.43 -4.61 9.53
C HIS A 214 -12.59 -3.73 9.05
N TRP A 215 -12.55 -2.45 9.43
CA TRP A 215 -13.70 -1.58 9.24
C TRP A 215 -13.95 -1.52 7.73
N GLY A 216 -15.02 -2.17 7.29
CA GLY A 216 -15.40 -2.35 5.88
C GLY A 216 -15.75 -1.04 5.18
N ILE A 217 -15.26 0.11 5.64
CA ILE A 217 -15.42 1.40 5.01
C ILE A 217 -14.79 1.41 3.60
N LEU A 218 -13.79 0.55 3.38
CA LEU A 218 -13.15 0.33 2.09
C LEU A 218 -13.83 -0.75 1.25
N GLU A 219 -14.68 -1.60 1.84
CA GLU A 219 -15.46 -2.59 1.07
C GLU A 219 -16.36 -1.97 0.01
N PRO A 220 -17.20 -0.95 0.29
CA PRO A 220 -18.06 -0.37 -0.74
C PRO A 220 -17.24 0.28 -1.86
N PHE A 221 -16.07 0.84 -1.55
CA PHE A 221 -15.16 1.36 -2.57
C PHE A 221 -14.53 0.24 -3.40
N ARG A 222 -14.07 -0.83 -2.75
CA ARG A 222 -13.54 -2.04 -3.40
C ARG A 222 -14.59 -2.69 -4.30
N THR A 223 -15.81 -2.90 -3.81
CA THR A 223 -16.93 -3.48 -4.58
C THR A 223 -17.31 -2.61 -5.77
N ARG A 224 -17.30 -1.28 -5.63
CA ARG A 224 -17.52 -0.37 -6.78
C ARG A 224 -16.42 -0.52 -7.84
N LEU A 225 -15.16 -0.60 -7.41
CA LEU A 225 -14.04 -0.82 -8.33
C LEU A 225 -14.13 -2.18 -9.01
N THR A 226 -14.36 -3.26 -8.27
CA THR A 226 -14.51 -4.62 -8.81
C THR A 226 -15.66 -4.67 -9.82
N ASN A 227 -16.85 -4.15 -9.46
CA ASN A 227 -18.00 -4.11 -10.36
C ASN A 227 -17.76 -3.30 -11.63
N TYR A 228 -17.01 -2.20 -11.55
CA TYR A 228 -16.64 -1.40 -12.73
C TYR A 228 -15.75 -2.20 -13.69
N PHE A 229 -14.73 -2.89 -13.15
CA PHE A 229 -13.82 -3.70 -13.96
C PHE A 229 -14.47 -4.99 -14.48
N ASP A 230 -15.34 -5.64 -13.72
CA ASP A 230 -16.06 -6.84 -14.18
C ASP A 230 -17.01 -6.54 -15.34
N ARG A 231 -17.73 -5.40 -15.26
CA ARG A 231 -18.62 -4.94 -16.34
C ARG A 231 -17.84 -4.59 -17.61
N ASN A 232 -16.66 -4.00 -17.50
CA ASN A 232 -15.85 -3.60 -18.66
C ASN A 232 -14.86 -4.67 -19.15
N SER A 233 -14.53 -5.68 -18.35
CA SER A 233 -13.59 -6.73 -18.77
C SER A 233 -14.23 -7.74 -19.73
N THR A 234 -15.55 -7.94 -19.66
CA THR A 234 -16.29 -8.82 -20.57
C THR A 234 -16.34 -8.27 -22.01
N SER A 235 -16.43 -6.95 -22.19
CA SER A 235 -16.36 -6.31 -23.52
C SER A 235 -14.95 -6.35 -24.12
N ILE A 236 -13.91 -6.33 -23.29
CA ILE A 236 -12.51 -6.43 -23.75
C ILE A 236 -12.11 -7.89 -24.02
N ARG A 237 -12.62 -8.85 -23.23
CA ARG A 237 -12.34 -10.29 -23.41
C ARG A 237 -12.90 -10.86 -24.71
N THR A 238 -13.98 -10.28 -25.24
CA THR A 238 -14.71 -10.75 -26.42
C THR A 238 -14.20 -10.18 -27.75
N GLN A 239 -13.19 -9.30 -27.75
CA GLN A 239 -12.58 -8.73 -28.96
C GLN A 239 -11.38 -9.54 -29.53
N ASP A 240 -11.31 -10.85 -29.24
CA ASP A 240 -10.36 -11.78 -29.88
C ASP A 240 -11.06 -12.58 -30.98
#